data_AF-A0A9N9MIC7-F1
#
_entry.id   AF-A0A9N9MIC7-F1
#
_cell.length_a   1.000
_cell.length_b   1.000
_cell.length_c   1.000
_cell.angle_alpha   90.00
_cell.angle_beta   90.00
_cell.angle_gamma   90.00
#
_symmetry.space_group_name_H-M   'P 1'
#
loop_
_entity.id
_entity.type
_entity.pdbx_description
1 polymer ?
#
loop_
_entity_poly.entity_id
_entity_poly.type
_entity_poly.pdbx_seq_one_letter_code
_entity_poly.pdbx_strand_id
1 'polypeptide(L)'
;MLSGYPTLKRLNYIDFGATKINKMGKILVIFVIMVHIVYGFIELYEAEHAQQQLAEEISDIAGITKAKELIDKMKDGVGGSTIAIHYPSGRQFIHRNRWIMMCNGLISRENGHCNGNALESVTAFKPESTSDYCYIKSYHSMNETLCLSPHPVDVSFENNTIKCEGQSDFFPALAISIDDYLKACEKISSNVTYIYFANDHDPDHVEIPNENPHVKCDNEVDNNDFNKTLSPRSQKLMRDYSFAINKTGVCVFSEQDKLILKLLQYLKL
;
A
#
# COMPACT_ATOMS: atom_id res chain seq x y z
N MET A 1 -21.82 -7.55 -21.28
CA MET A 1 -22.32 -7.83 -22.66
C MET A 1 -21.11 -7.90 -23.58
N LEU A 2 -21.10 -8.89 -24.49
CA LEU A 2 -20.07 -9.28 -25.47
C LEU A 2 -19.35 -10.59 -25.12
N SER A 3 -20.03 -11.71 -25.38
CA SER A 3 -19.45 -13.03 -25.55
C SER A 3 -19.05 -13.23 -27.02
N GLY A 4 -17.75 -13.25 -27.31
CA GLY A 4 -17.21 -13.61 -28.63
C GLY A 4 -16.62 -15.01 -28.58
N TYR A 5 -17.42 -16.03 -28.88
CA TYR A 5 -16.91 -17.39 -29.13
C TYR A 5 -16.30 -17.45 -30.54
N PRO A 6 -15.09 -18.00 -30.72
CA PRO A 6 -14.57 -18.25 -32.05
C PRO A 6 -15.37 -19.37 -32.72
N THR A 7 -16.02 -19.05 -33.83
CA THR A 7 -16.63 -20.00 -34.76
C THR A 7 -15.61 -21.02 -35.23
N LEU A 8 -15.84 -22.29 -34.86
CA LEU A 8 -15.18 -23.47 -35.44
C LEU A 8 -15.27 -23.42 -36.98
N LYS A 9 -14.13 -23.17 -37.64
CA LYS A 9 -13.99 -23.39 -39.08
C LYS A 9 -14.24 -24.87 -39.36
N ARG A 10 -15.21 -25.16 -40.24
CA ARG A 10 -15.44 -26.51 -40.80
C ARG A 10 -14.12 -27.08 -41.34
N LEU A 11 -13.65 -28.15 -40.72
CA LEU A 11 -12.63 -29.02 -41.31
C LEU A 11 -13.22 -29.62 -42.59
N ASN A 12 -12.63 -29.27 -43.73
CA ASN A 12 -12.91 -29.95 -45.00
C ASN A 12 -12.53 -31.42 -44.85
N TYR A 13 -13.51 -32.30 -45.08
CA TYR A 13 -13.33 -33.74 -45.11
C TYR A 13 -12.40 -34.07 -46.31
N ILE A 14 -11.17 -34.50 -46.02
CA ILE A 14 -10.27 -35.03 -47.06
C ILE A 14 -10.75 -36.46 -47.35
N ASP A 15 -11.39 -36.65 -48.51
CA ASP A 15 -11.84 -37.95 -48.98
C ASP A 15 -10.62 -38.76 -49.47
N PHE A 16 -10.11 -39.64 -48.60
CA PHE A 16 -9.05 -40.57 -48.95
C PHE A 16 -9.63 -41.71 -49.79
N GLY A 17 -9.54 -41.57 -51.10
CA GLY A 17 -9.89 -42.61 -52.07
C GLY A 17 -9.30 -43.98 -51.67
N ALA A 18 -10.18 -44.99 -51.62
CA ALA A 18 -9.90 -46.34 -51.16
C ALA A 18 -8.88 -47.08 -52.04
N THR A 19 -7.59 -46.81 -51.81
CA THR A 19 -6.48 -47.63 -52.30
C THR A 19 -6.19 -48.72 -51.27
N LYS A 20 -5.81 -49.91 -51.76
CA LYS A 20 -5.49 -51.10 -50.95
C LYS A 20 -4.25 -50.82 -50.07
N ILE A 21 -4.45 -50.17 -48.93
CA ILE A 21 -3.41 -49.92 -47.94
C ILE A 21 -3.07 -51.28 -47.30
N ASN A 22 -1.82 -51.70 -47.49
CA ASN A 22 -1.27 -52.93 -46.94
C ASN A 22 -1.35 -52.91 -45.39
N LYS A 23 -1.39 -54.07 -44.73
CA LYS A 23 -1.67 -54.19 -43.28
C LYS A 23 -0.80 -53.29 -42.39
N MET A 24 0.45 -53.03 -42.80
CA MET A 24 1.36 -52.07 -42.15
C MET A 24 0.90 -50.61 -42.21
N GLY A 25 0.32 -50.15 -43.33
CA GLY A 25 -0.10 -48.75 -43.48
C GLY A 25 -1.30 -48.39 -42.60
N LYS A 26 -2.19 -49.35 -42.30
CA LYS A 26 -3.29 -49.13 -41.35
C LYS A 26 -2.81 -48.93 -39.92
N ILE A 27 -1.74 -49.64 -39.52
CA ILE A 27 -1.14 -49.49 -38.18
C ILE A 27 -0.50 -48.11 -38.04
N LEU A 28 0.19 -47.64 -39.09
CA LEU A 28 0.82 -46.31 -39.09
C LEU A 28 -0.21 -45.18 -38.91
N VAL A 29 -1.34 -45.23 -39.63
CA VAL A 29 -2.39 -44.21 -39.54
C VAL A 29 -3.01 -44.16 -38.13
N ILE A 30 -3.28 -45.30 -37.52
CA ILE A 30 -3.81 -45.37 -36.15
C ILE A 30 -2.81 -44.79 -35.15
N PHE A 31 -1.52 -45.08 -35.32
CA PHE A 31 -0.46 -44.55 -34.47
C PHE A 31 -0.35 -43.03 -34.58
N VAL A 32 -0.40 -42.47 -35.79
CA VAL A 32 -0.36 -41.01 -36.02
C VAL A 32 -1.56 -40.32 -35.36
N ILE A 33 -2.77 -40.88 -35.48
CA ILE A 33 -3.98 -40.32 -34.84
C ILE A 33 -3.86 -40.37 -33.32
N MET A 34 -3.42 -41.50 -32.75
CA MET A 34 -3.19 -41.63 -31.30
C MET A 34 -2.18 -40.61 -30.78
N VAL A 35 -1.06 -40.41 -31.49
CA VAL A 35 -0.05 -39.40 -31.12
C VAL A 35 -0.64 -37.99 -31.15
N HIS A 36 -1.43 -37.64 -32.18
CA HIS A 36 -2.06 -36.32 -32.24
C HIS A 36 -3.08 -36.09 -31.12
N ILE A 37 -3.85 -37.12 -30.75
CA ILE A 37 -4.79 -37.04 -29.63
C ILE A 37 -4.03 -36.83 -28.31
N VAL A 38 -2.97 -37.61 -28.06
CA VAL A 38 -2.15 -37.46 -26.85
C VAL A 38 -1.49 -36.09 -26.80
N TYR A 39 -0.94 -35.59 -27.91
CA TYR A 39 -0.35 -34.25 -27.99
C TYR A 39 -1.38 -33.15 -27.69
N GLY A 40 -2.58 -33.26 -28.26
CA GLY A 40 -3.67 -32.30 -27.99
C GLY A 40 -4.15 -32.31 -26.54
N PHE A 41 -4.14 -33.48 -25.87
CA PHE A 41 -4.44 -33.56 -24.43
C PHE A 41 -3.34 -32.93 -23.56
N ILE A 42 -2.06 -33.09 -23.92
CA ILE A 42 -0.94 -32.47 -23.22
C ILE A 42 -1.02 -30.94 -23.34
N GLU A 43 -1.23 -30.40 -24.55
CA GLU A 43 -1.35 -28.96 -24.78
C GLU A 43 -2.57 -28.36 -24.04
N LEU A 44 -3.70 -29.07 -24.00
CA LEU A 44 -4.89 -28.62 -23.26
C LEU A 44 -4.65 -28.60 -21.75
N TYR A 45 -4.01 -29.64 -21.21
CA TYR A 45 -3.70 -29.75 -19.78
C TYR A 45 -2.69 -28.68 -19.33
N GLU A 46 -1.64 -28.45 -20.13
CA GLU A 46 -0.67 -27.37 -19.87
C GLU A 46 -1.33 -25.99 -19.92
N ALA A 47 -2.26 -25.76 -20.85
CA ALA A 47 -3.00 -24.51 -20.95
C ALA A 47 -3.95 -24.29 -19.76
N GLU A 48 -4.68 -25.33 -19.31
CA GLU A 48 -5.56 -25.24 -18.13
C GLU A 48 -4.77 -24.98 -16.84
N HIS A 49 -3.63 -25.64 -16.66
CA HIS A 49 -2.76 -25.42 -15.51
C HIS A 49 -2.17 -23.99 -15.50
N ALA A 50 -1.71 -23.51 -16.66
CA ALA A 50 -1.23 -22.14 -16.79
C ALA A 50 -2.33 -21.09 -16.51
N GLN A 51 -3.57 -21.35 -16.95
CA GLN A 51 -4.71 -20.48 -16.64
C GLN A 51 -5.06 -20.45 -15.16
N GLN A 52 -4.98 -21.60 -14.47
CA GLN A 52 -5.20 -21.67 -13.02
C GLN A 52 -4.14 -20.90 -12.23
N GLN A 53 -2.86 -21.07 -12.58
CA GLN A 53 -1.77 -20.32 -11.95
C GLN A 53 -1.91 -18.81 -12.16
N LEU A 54 -2.26 -18.38 -13.37
CA LEU A 54 -2.49 -16.96 -13.66
C LEU A 54 -3.69 -16.42 -12.86
N ALA A 55 -4.76 -17.20 -12.71
CA ALA A 55 -5.92 -16.80 -11.92
C ALA A 55 -5.60 -16.65 -10.43
N GLU A 56 -4.77 -17.54 -9.88
CA GLU A 56 -4.26 -17.46 -8.51
C GLU A 56 -3.39 -16.21 -8.31
N GLU A 57 -2.44 -15.94 -9.22
CA GLU A 57 -1.59 -14.75 -9.18
C GLU A 57 -2.41 -13.44 -9.26
N ILE A 58 -3.41 -13.37 -10.15
CA ILE A 58 -4.29 -12.20 -10.25
C ILE A 58 -5.09 -12.00 -8.97
N SER A 59 -5.58 -13.08 -8.37
CA SER A 59 -6.31 -13.04 -7.10
C SER A 59 -5.42 -12.51 -5.97
N ASP A 60 -4.18 -12.98 -5.87
CA ASP A 60 -3.20 -12.51 -4.89
C ASP A 60 -2.85 -11.02 -5.08
N ILE A 61 -2.63 -10.58 -6.34
CA ILE A 61 -2.38 -9.17 -6.66
C ILE A 61 -3.57 -8.29 -6.23
N ALA A 62 -4.79 -8.75 -6.47
CA ALA A 62 -6.00 -8.05 -6.04
C ALA A 62 -6.08 -7.98 -4.51
N GLY A 63 -5.77 -9.08 -3.81
CA GLY A 63 -5.68 -9.14 -2.35
C GLY A 63 -4.67 -8.14 -1.79
N ILE A 64 -3.47 -8.08 -2.36
CA ILE A 64 -2.40 -7.14 -1.98
C ILE A 64 -2.82 -5.69 -2.23
N THR A 65 -3.46 -5.41 -3.37
CA THR A 65 -3.94 -4.05 -3.71
C THR A 65 -4.98 -3.58 -2.71
N LYS A 66 -5.96 -4.43 -2.40
CA LYS A 66 -6.98 -4.12 -1.38
C LYS A 66 -6.35 -3.92 0.00
N ALA A 67 -5.36 -4.74 0.38
CA ALA A 67 -4.67 -4.55 1.65
C ALA A 67 -3.91 -3.23 1.72
N LYS A 68 -3.28 -2.83 0.61
CA LYS A 68 -2.63 -1.52 0.51
C LYS A 68 -3.63 -0.38 0.73
N GLU A 69 -4.80 -0.43 0.10
CA GLU A 69 -5.85 0.58 0.27
C GLU A 69 -6.32 0.67 1.73
N LEU A 70 -6.50 -0.48 2.40
CA LEU A 70 -6.88 -0.53 3.81
C LEU A 70 -5.78 0.06 4.72
N ILE A 71 -4.51 -0.24 4.44
CA ILE A 71 -3.38 0.34 5.17
C ILE A 71 -3.33 1.86 4.97
N ASP A 72 -3.50 2.33 3.73
CA ASP A 72 -3.49 3.76 3.43
C ASP A 72 -4.69 4.45 4.13
N LYS A 73 -5.89 3.84 4.16
CA LYS A 73 -7.04 4.30 4.98
C LYS A 73 -6.69 4.41 6.46
N MET A 74 -6.07 3.37 7.04
CA MET A 74 -5.65 3.38 8.43
C MET A 74 -4.63 4.49 8.69
N LYS A 75 -3.62 4.69 7.84
CA LYS A 75 -2.66 5.79 7.98
C LYS A 75 -3.32 7.16 7.99
N ASP A 76 -4.31 7.34 7.13
CA ASP A 76 -5.06 8.59 7.02
C ASP A 76 -6.10 8.77 8.15
N GLY A 77 -6.26 7.77 9.02
CA GLY A 77 -7.24 7.79 10.10
C GLY A 77 -8.68 7.83 9.59
N VAL A 78 -8.96 7.16 8.47
CA VAL A 78 -10.32 7.02 7.93
C VAL A 78 -11.12 6.05 8.80
N GLY A 79 -12.35 6.42 9.15
CA GLY A 79 -13.23 5.61 10.00
C GLY A 79 -12.69 5.36 11.40
N GLY A 80 -11.82 6.25 11.90
CA GLY A 80 -11.14 6.07 13.19
C GLY A 80 -10.22 7.25 13.50
N SER A 81 -9.17 6.98 14.27
CA SER A 81 -8.12 7.95 14.58
C SER A 81 -6.76 7.27 14.54
N THR A 82 -5.78 7.92 13.92
CA THR A 82 -4.42 7.37 13.84
C THR A 82 -3.43 8.30 14.49
N ILE A 83 -2.56 7.75 15.33
CA ILE A 83 -1.39 8.48 15.83
C ILE A 83 -0.22 8.15 14.92
N ALA A 84 0.35 9.16 14.27
CA ALA A 84 1.59 9.05 13.50
C ALA A 84 2.75 9.57 14.36
N ILE A 85 3.74 8.71 14.60
CA ILE A 85 4.90 9.00 15.44
C ILE A 85 6.15 8.99 14.54
N HIS A 86 6.76 10.15 14.35
CA HIS A 86 7.88 10.33 13.44
C HIS A 86 9.22 10.21 14.18
N TYR A 87 10.14 9.40 13.66
CA TYR A 87 11.46 9.17 14.22
C TYR A 87 12.56 9.70 13.29
N PRO A 88 13.64 10.31 13.82
CA PRO A 88 14.00 10.36 15.24
C PRO A 88 13.43 11.57 16.02
N SER A 89 12.73 12.50 15.38
CA SER A 89 12.22 13.72 16.05
C SER A 89 11.30 13.44 17.26
N GLY A 90 10.60 12.31 17.23
CA GLY A 90 9.59 11.93 18.22
C GLY A 90 8.37 12.82 18.19
N ARG A 91 8.14 13.56 17.09
CA ARG A 91 6.94 14.39 16.90
C ARG A 91 5.76 13.48 16.60
N GLN A 92 4.60 13.84 17.15
CA GLN A 92 3.38 13.05 17.04
C GLN A 92 2.29 13.89 16.39
N PHE A 93 1.52 13.25 15.51
CA PHE A 93 0.35 13.84 14.87
C PHE A 93 -0.83 12.91 15.00
N ILE A 94 -2.03 13.49 15.02
CA ILE A 94 -3.28 12.75 14.93
C ILE A 94 -3.78 12.89 13.50
N HIS A 95 -3.92 11.78 12.79
CA HIS A 95 -4.60 11.72 11.51
C HIS A 95 -6.07 11.33 11.73
N ARG A 96 -6.98 12.11 11.15
CA ARG A 96 -8.42 11.77 11.08
C ARG A 96 -8.99 12.18 9.76
N ASN A 97 -9.58 11.24 9.03
CA ASN A 97 -10.17 11.48 7.73
C ASN A 97 -9.25 12.30 6.80
N ARG A 98 -7.95 11.92 6.77
CA ARG A 98 -6.87 12.56 5.99
C ARG A 98 -6.35 13.91 6.52
N TRP A 99 -6.91 14.41 7.62
CA TRP A 99 -6.41 15.63 8.26
C TRP A 99 -5.26 15.32 9.20
N ILE A 100 -4.13 16.00 9.01
CA ILE A 100 -3.02 15.97 9.95
C ILE A 100 -3.27 17.04 11.02
N MET A 101 -3.33 16.61 12.28
CA MET A 101 -3.60 17.50 13.40
C MET A 101 -2.53 17.39 14.47
N MET A 102 -2.27 18.51 15.15
CA MET A 102 -1.41 18.60 16.31
C MET A 102 -2.24 18.56 17.58
N CYS A 103 -1.80 17.78 18.56
CA CYS A 103 -2.37 17.76 19.89
C CYS A 103 -1.52 18.64 20.81
N ASN A 104 -2.11 19.71 21.35
CA ASN A 104 -1.44 20.59 22.32
C ASN A 104 -1.41 20.00 23.74
N GLY A 105 -2.23 18.97 23.99
CA GLY A 105 -2.31 18.22 25.24
C GLY A 105 -1.61 16.86 25.19
N LEU A 106 -2.14 15.90 25.94
CA LEU A 106 -1.69 14.51 25.92
C LEU A 106 -2.62 13.69 25.03
N ILE A 107 -2.07 12.93 24.08
CA ILE A 107 -2.88 11.98 23.31
C ILE A 107 -3.25 10.80 24.22
N SER A 108 -4.54 10.55 24.38
CA SER A 108 -5.10 9.41 25.08
C SER A 108 -4.67 8.11 24.41
N ARG A 109 -4.11 7.22 25.21
CA ARG A 109 -3.69 5.89 24.77
C ARG A 109 -4.87 4.95 24.55
N GLU A 110 -6.04 5.28 25.09
CA GLU A 110 -7.20 4.41 25.02
C GLU A 110 -7.91 4.52 23.67
N ASN A 111 -7.90 5.69 23.05
CA ASN A 111 -8.73 5.96 21.88
C ASN A 111 -8.06 6.89 20.86
N GLY A 112 -6.82 7.33 21.09
CA GLY A 112 -6.12 8.23 20.18
C GLY A 112 -6.68 9.66 20.14
N HIS A 113 -7.51 10.06 21.11
CA HIS A 113 -8.01 11.44 21.22
C HIS A 113 -7.02 12.33 21.95
N CYS A 114 -6.95 13.61 21.57
CA CYS A 114 -6.21 14.58 22.35
C CYS A 114 -6.98 14.94 23.64
N ASN A 115 -6.36 14.73 24.79
CA ASN A 115 -6.91 15.14 26.09
C ASN A 115 -6.66 16.64 26.30
N GLY A 116 -7.73 17.41 26.55
CA GLY A 116 -7.69 18.84 26.81
C GLY A 116 -9.05 19.50 26.57
N ASN A 117 -9.12 20.82 26.62
CA ASN A 117 -10.32 21.55 26.23
C ASN A 117 -10.59 21.32 24.72
N ALA A 118 -11.79 20.88 24.35
CA ALA A 118 -12.10 20.39 23.00
C ALA A 118 -11.86 21.44 21.89
N LEU A 119 -11.90 22.73 22.23
CA LEU A 119 -11.69 23.85 21.30
C LEU A 119 -10.21 24.24 21.08
N GLU A 120 -9.30 23.85 21.99
CA GLU A 120 -7.88 24.28 21.96
C GLU A 120 -6.89 23.12 21.86
N SER A 121 -7.39 21.90 22.07
CA SER A 121 -6.56 20.70 22.19
C SER A 121 -6.05 20.19 20.84
N VAL A 122 -6.78 20.42 19.76
CA VAL A 122 -6.43 19.92 18.42
C VAL A 122 -6.44 21.05 17.40
N THR A 123 -5.32 21.27 16.73
CA THR A 123 -5.20 22.24 15.63
C THR A 123 -4.74 21.53 14.36
N ALA A 124 -5.23 21.97 13.20
CA ALA A 124 -4.72 21.46 11.93
C ALA A 124 -3.23 21.81 11.80
N PHE A 125 -2.44 20.85 11.31
CA PHE A 125 -1.02 21.05 11.10
C PHE A 125 -0.79 21.98 9.92
N LYS A 126 -0.15 23.12 10.20
CA LYS A 126 0.32 24.06 9.19
C LYS A 126 1.85 24.06 9.17
N PRO A 127 2.49 23.68 8.05
CA PRO A 127 3.93 23.79 7.91
C PRO A 127 4.38 25.26 7.96
N GLU A 128 5.34 25.57 8.83
CA GLU A 128 5.93 26.92 8.93
C GLU A 128 7.32 26.99 8.29
N SER A 129 7.96 25.84 8.14
CA SER A 129 9.30 25.68 7.59
C SER A 129 9.36 24.53 6.56
N THR A 130 10.36 24.52 5.69
CA THR A 130 10.60 23.40 4.76
C THR A 130 10.76 22.07 5.50
N SER A 131 11.38 22.08 6.69
CA SER A 131 11.54 20.89 7.53
C SER A 131 10.22 20.32 8.06
N ASP A 132 9.18 21.14 8.18
CA ASP A 132 7.86 20.66 8.61
C ASP A 132 7.19 19.77 7.55
N TYR A 133 7.55 19.93 6.27
CA TYR A 133 7.03 19.07 5.22
C TYR A 133 7.52 17.62 5.32
N CYS A 134 8.56 17.34 6.12
CA CYS A 134 9.01 15.97 6.41
C CYS A 134 7.97 15.12 7.16
N TYR A 135 6.98 15.77 7.79
CA TYR A 135 5.89 15.09 8.50
C TYR A 135 4.70 14.75 7.59
N ILE A 136 4.71 15.23 6.34
CA ILE A 136 3.64 15.00 5.37
C ILE A 136 3.99 13.78 4.53
N LYS A 137 3.11 12.78 4.51
CA LYS A 137 3.30 11.55 3.71
C LYS A 137 2.35 11.43 2.53
N SER A 138 1.43 12.37 2.36
CA SER A 138 0.62 12.53 1.15
C SER A 138 1.38 13.43 0.17
N TYR A 139 1.73 12.90 -1.00
CA TYR A 139 2.45 13.63 -2.03
C TYR A 139 2.11 13.12 -3.42
N HIS A 140 2.35 13.97 -4.40
CA HIS A 140 2.46 13.57 -5.81
C HIS A 140 3.92 13.68 -6.25
N SER A 141 4.36 12.78 -7.13
CA SER A 141 5.73 12.78 -7.65
C SER A 141 5.72 12.74 -9.18
N MET A 142 6.51 13.60 -9.81
CA MET A 142 6.74 13.59 -11.26
C MET A 142 8.09 14.24 -11.55
N ASN A 143 8.86 13.71 -12.51
CA ASN A 143 10.17 14.23 -12.92
C ASN A 143 11.09 14.59 -11.73
N GLU A 144 11.30 13.63 -10.83
CA GLU A 144 12.19 13.79 -9.66
C GLU A 144 11.79 14.91 -8.68
N THR A 145 10.57 15.43 -8.80
CA THR A 145 10.03 16.49 -7.94
C THR A 145 8.80 15.99 -7.19
N LEU A 146 8.71 16.36 -5.91
CA LEU A 146 7.58 16.08 -5.03
C LEU A 146 6.73 17.35 -4.86
N CYS A 147 5.42 17.16 -4.91
CA CYS A 147 4.45 18.12 -4.40
C CYS A 147 3.95 17.63 -3.04
N LEU A 148 4.31 18.34 -1.99
CA LEU A 148 3.94 18.03 -0.60
C LEU A 148 2.96 19.08 -0.10
N SER A 149 1.89 18.64 0.57
CA SER A 149 0.93 19.52 1.21
C SER A 149 0.19 18.75 2.32
N PRO A 150 -0.16 19.40 3.45
CA PRO A 150 -0.96 18.76 4.51
C PRO A 150 -2.39 18.42 4.06
N HIS A 151 -2.82 18.89 2.89
CA HIS A 151 -4.11 18.61 2.26
C HIS A 151 -3.89 18.27 0.77
N PRO A 152 -4.82 17.59 0.06
CA PRO A 152 -4.75 17.41 -1.39
C PRO A 152 -4.23 18.65 -2.13
N VAL A 153 -3.21 18.44 -2.96
CA VAL A 153 -2.53 19.49 -3.72
C VAL A 153 -2.97 19.44 -5.17
N ASP A 154 -3.24 20.59 -5.75
CA ASP A 154 -3.53 20.68 -7.19
C ASP A 154 -2.20 20.71 -7.94
N VAL A 155 -2.04 19.73 -8.83
CA VAL A 155 -0.81 19.55 -9.61
C VAL A 155 -1.10 19.93 -11.05
N SER A 156 -0.38 20.93 -11.56
CA SER A 156 -0.40 21.29 -12.97
C SER A 156 0.98 21.14 -13.59
N PHE A 157 1.01 21.03 -14.91
CA PHE A 157 2.23 20.85 -15.68
C PHE A 157 2.40 22.00 -16.67
N GLU A 158 3.48 22.77 -16.53
CA GLU A 158 3.77 23.88 -17.40
C GLU A 158 5.27 23.94 -17.68
N ASN A 159 5.65 24.01 -18.97
CA ASN A 159 7.05 24.11 -19.42
C ASN A 159 7.97 23.03 -18.81
N ASN A 160 7.56 21.76 -18.84
CA ASN A 160 8.29 20.62 -18.26
C ASN A 160 8.52 20.68 -16.74
N THR A 161 7.88 21.61 -16.04
CA THR A 161 8.01 21.77 -14.59
C THR A 161 6.68 21.46 -13.93
N ILE A 162 6.71 20.72 -12.82
CA ILE A 162 5.53 20.52 -11.98
C ILE A 162 5.25 21.81 -11.21
N LYS A 163 4.01 22.26 -11.23
CA LYS A 163 3.52 23.33 -10.36
C LYS A 163 2.63 22.70 -9.29
N CYS A 164 3.00 22.94 -8.04
CA CYS A 164 2.24 22.50 -6.88
C CYS A 164 1.47 23.70 -6.35
N GLU A 165 0.15 23.69 -6.48
CA GLU A 165 -0.70 24.76 -5.95
C GLU A 165 -1.43 24.26 -4.70
N GLY A 166 -1.17 24.93 -3.58
CA GLY A 166 -1.90 24.70 -2.35
C GLY A 166 -3.33 25.23 -2.49
N GLN A 167 -4.29 24.58 -1.85
CA GLN A 167 -5.69 25.01 -1.91
C GLN A 167 -5.93 26.35 -1.19
N SER A 168 -5.03 26.74 -0.27
CA SER A 168 -5.08 28.01 0.45
C SER A 168 -3.75 28.34 1.11
N ASP A 169 -3.59 29.57 1.61
CA ASP A 169 -2.45 29.98 2.46
C ASP A 169 -2.33 29.17 3.77
N PHE A 170 -3.42 28.51 4.18
CA PHE A 170 -3.43 27.63 5.35
C PHE A 170 -2.92 26.22 5.02
N PHE A 171 -3.09 25.77 3.77
CA PHE A 171 -2.57 24.50 3.26
C PHE A 171 -1.56 24.77 2.13
N PRO A 172 -0.38 25.32 2.48
CA PRO A 172 0.63 25.63 1.48
C PRO A 172 1.16 24.33 0.86
N ALA A 173 1.51 24.42 -0.42
CA ALA A 173 2.20 23.35 -1.14
C ALA A 173 3.69 23.67 -1.26
N LEU A 174 4.51 22.63 -1.17
CA LEU A 174 5.94 22.69 -1.42
C LEU A 174 6.27 21.82 -2.63
N ALA A 175 6.87 22.44 -3.64
CA ALA A 175 7.60 21.75 -4.69
C ALA A 175 9.05 21.58 -4.24
N ILE A 176 9.55 20.35 -4.17
CA ILE A 176 10.94 20.06 -3.77
C ILE A 176 11.49 18.89 -4.58
N SER A 177 12.78 18.93 -4.91
CA SER A 177 13.43 17.76 -5.52
C SER A 177 13.44 16.59 -4.53
N ILE A 178 13.42 15.39 -5.07
CA ILE A 178 13.47 14.18 -4.25
C ILE A 178 14.74 14.13 -3.42
N ASP A 179 15.89 14.42 -4.02
CA ASP A 179 17.18 14.40 -3.33
C ASP A 179 17.25 15.40 -2.17
N ASP A 180 16.71 16.60 -2.36
CA ASP A 180 16.70 17.62 -1.32
C ASP A 180 15.74 17.25 -0.19
N TYR A 181 14.59 16.66 -0.52
CA TYR A 181 13.66 16.12 0.48
C TYR A 181 14.32 15.02 1.32
N LEU A 182 15.00 14.06 0.67
CA LEU A 182 15.69 12.97 1.36
C LEU A 182 16.74 13.51 2.33
N LYS A 183 17.59 14.44 1.88
CA LYS A 183 18.62 15.07 2.72
C LYS A 183 18.03 15.88 3.87
N ALA A 184 16.94 16.61 3.63
CA ALA A 184 16.29 17.42 4.65
C ALA A 184 15.61 16.55 5.73
N CYS A 185 15.01 15.43 5.33
CA CYS A 185 14.14 14.65 6.20
C CYS A 185 14.81 13.45 6.89
N GLU A 186 16.00 13.02 6.45
CA GLU A 186 16.74 11.89 7.03
C GLU A 186 16.86 11.96 8.56
N LYS A 187 17.12 13.15 9.10
CA LYS A 187 17.31 13.39 10.54
C LYS A 187 16.04 13.83 11.27
N ILE A 188 14.91 13.90 10.58
CA ILE A 188 13.64 14.41 11.11
C ILE A 188 12.60 13.30 11.20
N SER A 189 12.40 12.58 10.10
CA SER A 189 11.33 11.59 9.94
C SER A 189 11.74 10.47 8.96
N SER A 190 12.71 9.64 9.31
CA SER A 190 13.14 8.48 8.52
C SER A 190 12.23 7.25 8.71
N ASN A 191 11.59 7.12 9.86
CA ASN A 191 10.64 6.06 10.17
C ASN A 191 9.38 6.66 10.80
N VAL A 192 8.22 6.09 10.48
CA VAL A 192 6.95 6.48 11.07
C VAL A 192 6.26 5.24 11.61
N THR A 193 5.87 5.31 12.88
CA THR A 193 4.99 4.32 13.49
C THR A 193 3.57 4.87 13.50
N TYR A 194 2.63 4.08 13.02
CA TYR A 194 1.21 4.37 13.02
C TYR A 194 0.49 3.51 14.04
N ILE A 195 -0.39 4.13 14.82
CA ILE A 195 -1.29 3.46 15.76
C ILE A 195 -2.71 3.85 15.38
N TYR A 196 -3.43 2.97 14.69
CA TYR A 196 -4.81 3.16 14.29
C TYR A 196 -5.77 2.64 15.36
N PHE A 197 -6.73 3.48 15.74
CA PHE A 197 -7.85 3.14 16.61
C PHE A 197 -9.12 3.15 15.74
N ALA A 198 -9.67 1.96 15.49
CA ALA A 198 -10.90 1.83 14.72
C ALA A 198 -12.10 2.42 15.48
N ASN A 199 -13.08 2.95 14.74
CA ASN A 199 -14.37 3.36 15.28
C ASN A 199 -15.47 2.50 14.67
N ASP A 200 -15.92 1.47 15.39
CA ASP A 200 -16.90 0.49 14.91
C ASP A 200 -18.27 1.09 14.55
N HIS A 201 -18.53 2.35 14.92
CA HIS A 201 -19.73 3.09 14.53
C HIS A 201 -19.62 3.80 13.18
N ASP A 202 -18.41 3.93 12.63
CA ASP A 202 -18.17 4.57 11.34
C ASP A 202 -18.21 3.51 10.23
N PRO A 203 -19.05 3.63 9.19
CA PRO A 203 -19.14 2.63 8.12
C PRO A 203 -17.84 2.49 7.30
N ASP A 204 -16.94 3.48 7.35
CA ASP A 204 -15.68 3.45 6.62
C ASP A 204 -14.50 2.93 7.45
N HIS A 205 -14.75 2.48 8.70
CA HIS A 205 -13.69 1.91 9.55
C HIS A 205 -13.07 0.67 8.93
N VAL A 206 -11.79 0.48 9.23
CA VAL A 206 -11.09 -0.76 8.90
C VAL A 206 -11.27 -1.71 10.08
N GLU A 207 -11.97 -2.83 9.85
CA GLU A 207 -12.17 -3.86 10.85
C GLU A 207 -10.83 -4.52 11.24
N ILE A 208 -10.60 -4.69 12.55
CA ILE A 208 -9.41 -5.30 13.14
C ILE A 208 -9.83 -6.38 14.16
N PRO A 209 -9.45 -7.66 13.99
CA PRO A 209 -8.59 -8.18 12.92
C PRO A 209 -9.26 -8.09 11.54
N ASN A 210 -8.46 -7.92 10.49
CA ASN A 210 -8.98 -7.76 9.13
C ASN A 210 -9.09 -9.12 8.42
N GLU A 211 -10.16 -9.30 7.63
CA GLU A 211 -10.35 -10.53 6.83
C GLU A 211 -9.27 -10.71 5.74
N ASN A 212 -8.67 -9.61 5.26
CA ASN A 212 -7.61 -9.68 4.27
C ASN A 212 -6.28 -10.10 4.93
N PRO A 213 -5.70 -11.27 4.59
CA PRO A 213 -4.50 -11.79 5.26
C PRO A 213 -3.23 -10.98 5.00
N HIS A 214 -3.25 -10.09 4.00
CA HIS A 214 -2.13 -9.18 3.71
C HIS A 214 -2.14 -7.92 4.60
N VAL A 215 -3.24 -7.63 5.30
CA VAL A 215 -3.28 -6.56 6.32
C VAL A 215 -2.73 -7.13 7.62
N LYS A 216 -1.47 -6.83 7.91
CA LYS A 216 -0.79 -7.27 9.13
C LYS A 216 -0.64 -6.09 10.08
N CYS A 217 -1.15 -6.27 11.30
CA CYS A 217 -0.83 -5.42 12.43
C CYS A 217 0.32 -6.05 13.21
N ASP A 218 1.22 -5.22 13.70
CA ASP A 218 2.27 -5.63 14.62
C ASP A 218 1.60 -6.01 15.94
N ASN A 219 1.61 -7.32 16.24
CA ASN A 219 0.93 -7.90 17.40
C ASN A 219 1.91 -8.26 18.53
N GLU A 220 3.22 -8.08 18.31
CA GLU A 220 4.26 -8.43 19.28
C GLU A 220 5.36 -7.37 19.29
N VAL A 221 5.78 -6.96 20.48
CA VAL A 221 7.00 -6.17 20.63
C VAL A 221 8.16 -7.15 20.74
N ASP A 222 9.10 -7.10 19.79
CA ASP A 222 10.33 -7.89 19.89
C ASP A 222 11.10 -7.43 21.14
N ASN A 223 11.12 -8.27 22.17
CA ASN A 223 11.64 -7.93 23.50
C ASN A 223 13.13 -7.54 23.49
N ASN A 224 13.84 -7.81 22.40
CA ASN A 224 15.26 -7.49 22.24
C ASN A 224 15.53 -5.98 22.08
N ASP A 225 14.58 -5.18 21.61
CA ASP A 225 14.79 -3.73 21.43
C ASP A 225 14.68 -2.91 22.74
N PHE A 226 14.21 -3.50 23.84
CA PHE A 226 14.16 -2.86 25.16
C PHE A 226 15.54 -2.71 25.83
N ASN A 227 16.54 -3.47 25.40
CA ASN A 227 17.87 -3.51 26.04
C ASN A 227 18.86 -2.46 25.54
N LYS A 228 18.48 -1.63 24.56
CA LYS A 228 19.31 -0.47 24.16
C LYS A 228 19.10 0.66 25.17
N THR A 229 20.16 1.40 25.48
CA THR A 229 20.13 2.61 26.32
C THR A 229 19.33 3.71 25.61
N LEU A 230 18.01 3.56 25.62
CA LEU A 230 17.07 4.47 25.01
C LEU A 230 16.95 5.73 25.85
N SER A 231 16.84 6.89 25.21
CA SER A 231 16.53 8.14 25.89
C SER A 231 15.21 8.01 26.69
N PRO A 232 15.00 8.76 27.78
CA PRO A 232 13.75 8.72 28.53
C PRO A 232 12.50 8.97 27.66
N ARG A 233 12.63 9.82 26.62
CA ARG A 233 11.57 10.08 25.64
C ARG A 233 11.27 8.85 24.79
N SER A 234 12.29 8.15 24.31
CA SER A 234 12.17 6.90 23.54
C SER A 234 11.60 5.77 24.40
N GLN A 235 11.98 5.65 25.67
CA GLN A 235 11.41 4.66 26.60
C GLN A 235 9.92 4.90 26.88
N LYS A 236 9.51 6.18 26.98
CA LYS A 236 8.09 6.53 27.09
C LYS A 236 7.33 6.08 25.84
N LEU A 237 7.89 6.36 24.67
CA LEU A 237 7.30 6.02 23.38
C LEU A 237 7.16 4.50 23.15
N MET A 238 8.19 3.72 23.51
CA MET A 238 8.13 2.26 23.43
C MET A 238 7.10 1.65 24.40
N ARG A 239 6.87 2.27 25.56
CA ARG A 239 5.78 1.88 26.46
C ARG A 239 4.40 2.22 25.89
N ASP A 240 4.28 3.34 25.18
CA ASP A 240 3.04 3.73 24.51
C ASP A 240 2.71 2.74 23.39
N TYR A 241 3.74 2.33 22.64
CA TYR A 241 3.69 1.30 21.59
C TYR A 241 3.25 -0.07 22.13
N SER A 242 3.91 -0.56 23.20
CA SER A 242 3.60 -1.88 23.77
C SER A 242 2.21 -1.98 24.39
N PHE A 243 1.68 -0.86 24.89
CA PHE A 243 0.31 -0.82 25.38
C PHE A 243 -0.72 -0.95 24.24
N ALA A 244 -0.49 -0.27 23.11
CA ALA A 244 -1.44 -0.23 22.00
C ALA A 244 -1.58 -1.59 21.29
N ILE A 245 -0.49 -2.33 21.15
CA ILE A 245 -0.42 -3.61 20.42
C ILE A 245 -1.36 -4.69 20.97
N ASN A 246 -1.65 -4.67 22.27
CA ASN A 246 -2.44 -5.71 22.92
C ASN A 246 -3.95 -5.40 22.97
N LYS A 247 -4.40 -4.31 22.32
CA LYS A 247 -5.80 -3.86 22.41
C LYS A 247 -6.60 -4.27 21.17
N THR A 248 -7.77 -4.86 21.39
CA THR A 248 -8.75 -5.15 20.32
C THR A 248 -9.18 -3.84 19.63
N GLY A 249 -9.35 -3.88 18.30
CA GLY A 249 -9.69 -2.70 17.50
C GLY A 249 -8.53 -1.70 17.30
N VAL A 250 -7.31 -2.08 17.68
CA VAL A 250 -6.10 -1.28 17.44
C VAL A 250 -5.18 -2.00 16.49
N CYS A 251 -4.68 -1.28 15.48
CA CYS A 251 -3.67 -1.77 14.56
C CYS A 251 -2.42 -0.91 14.66
N VAL A 252 -1.29 -1.54 14.88
CA VAL A 252 0.01 -0.88 14.93
C VAL A 252 0.83 -1.34 13.75
N PHE A 253 1.49 -0.43 13.05
CA PHE A 253 2.45 -0.79 12.02
C PHE A 253 3.49 0.31 11.86
N SER A 254 4.72 -0.10 11.60
CA SER A 254 5.81 0.83 11.31
C SER A 254 6.22 0.77 9.85
N GLU A 255 6.52 1.92 9.27
CA GLU A 255 7.15 2.00 7.98
C GLU A 255 8.39 2.88 8.01
N GLN A 256 9.49 2.32 7.54
CA GLN A 256 10.55 3.16 6.97
C GLN A 256 9.92 3.96 5.84
N ASP A 257 10.25 5.24 5.74
CA ASP A 257 9.70 6.10 4.70
C ASP A 257 10.07 5.52 3.32
N LYS A 258 9.15 4.75 2.70
CA LYS A 258 9.39 3.98 1.48
C LYS A 258 9.57 4.88 0.26
N LEU A 259 9.33 6.18 0.38
CA LEU A 259 9.76 7.21 -0.57
C LEU A 259 11.27 7.07 -0.83
N ILE A 260 12.06 6.91 0.23
CA ILE A 260 13.51 6.69 0.16
C ILE A 260 13.82 5.42 -0.63
N LEU A 261 13.17 4.30 -0.30
CA LEU A 261 13.44 2.99 -0.92
C LEU A 261 12.98 2.89 -2.39
N LYS A 262 11.80 3.43 -2.71
CA LYS A 262 11.29 3.46 -4.10
C LYS A 262 12.05 4.44 -4.98
N LEU A 263 12.56 5.53 -4.42
CA LEU A 263 13.34 6.52 -5.18
C LEU A 263 14.77 6.06 -5.41
N LEU A 264 15.37 5.38 -4.45
CA LEU A 264 16.64 4.67 -4.67
C LEU A 264 16.51 3.59 -5.76
N GLN A 265 15.40 2.84 -5.80
CA GLN A 265 15.12 1.89 -6.89
C GLN A 265 14.91 2.59 -8.25
N TYR A 266 14.24 3.75 -8.28
CA TYR A 266 14.04 4.52 -9.52
C TYR A 266 15.35 5.11 -10.06
N LEU A 267 16.28 5.47 -9.17
CA LEU A 267 17.61 6.00 -9.49
C LEU A 267 18.64 4.93 -9.92
N LYS A 268 18.28 3.64 -9.94
CA LYS A 268 19.20 2.52 -10.23
C LYS A 268 20.51 2.59 -9.42
N LEU A 269 20.42 2.82 -8.12
CA LEU A 269 21.50 2.52 -7.17
C LEU A 269 21.28 1.15 -6.53
#